data_AF-A0A6B3INT6-F1
#
_entry.id   AF-A0A6B3INT6-F1
#
_cell.length_a   1.000
_cell.length_b   1.000
_cell.length_c   1.000
_cell.angle_alpha   90.00
_cell.angle_beta   90.00
_cell.angle_gamma   90.00
#
_symmetry.space_group_name_H-M   'P 1'
#
loop_
_entity.id
_entity.type
_entity.pdbx_description
1 polymer ?
#
loop_
_entity_poly.entity_id
_entity_poly.type
_entity_poly.pdbx_seq_one_letter_code
_entity_poly.pdbx_strand_id
1 'polypeptide(L)' 'LGQPIDGLGEIATDGRRALELQAPGVMVRKSVHEPMQTGYKAVDAMVPIGRGQRQLIIGDRQTGKTALAVDTIINQR' A
#
# COMPACT_ATOMS: atom_id res chain seq x y z
N LEU A 1 2.86 -11.63 -14.58
CA LEU A 1 2.20 -12.31 -15.73
C LEU A 1 0.81 -11.77 -16.02
N GLY A 2 0.09 -11.20 -15.04
CA GLY A 2 -1.15 -10.46 -15.29
C GLY A 2 -2.33 -11.31 -15.77
N GLN A 3 -2.24 -12.63 -15.63
CA GLN A 3 -3.29 -13.58 -16.02
C GLN A 3 -4.21 -13.83 -14.81
N PRO A 4 -5.54 -13.70 -14.97
CA PRO A 4 -6.49 -13.92 -13.89
C PRO A 4 -6.56 -15.41 -13.48
N ILE A 5 -6.79 -15.68 -12.19
CA ILE A 5 -6.89 -17.03 -11.61
C ILE A 5 -8.18 -17.24 -10.79
N ASP A 6 -9.01 -16.21 -10.68
CA ASP A 6 -10.25 -16.19 -9.91
C ASP A 6 -11.47 -16.72 -10.70
N GLY A 7 -11.29 -16.99 -12.00
CA GLY A 7 -12.35 -17.52 -12.87
C GLY A 7 -13.38 -16.47 -13.31
N LEU A 8 -13.11 -15.17 -13.10
CA LEU A 8 -14.04 -14.08 -13.43
C LEU A 8 -13.91 -13.56 -14.87
N GLY A 9 -13.17 -14.27 -15.73
CA GLY A 9 -12.94 -13.89 -17.12
C GLY A 9 -11.69 -13.04 -17.32
N GLU A 10 -11.56 -12.42 -18.49
CA GLU A 10 -10.40 -11.62 -18.86
C GLU A 10 -10.44 -10.20 -18.25
N ILE A 11 -9.25 -9.65 -17.97
CA ILE A 11 -9.11 -8.27 -17.46
C ILE A 11 -9.03 -7.32 -18.66
N ALA A 12 -9.95 -6.36 -18.75
CA ALA A 12 -9.83 -5.25 -19.69
C ALA A 12 -8.66 -4.35 -19.28
N THR A 13 -7.74 -4.06 -20.21
CA THR A 13 -6.53 -3.28 -19.92
C THR A 13 -6.33 -2.15 -20.93
N ASP A 14 -5.94 -0.97 -20.43
CA ASP A 14 -5.66 0.21 -21.26
C ASP A 14 -4.24 0.19 -21.86
N GLY A 15 -3.39 -0.75 -21.44
CA GLY A 15 -2.02 -0.86 -21.92
C GLY A 15 -1.13 -1.76 -21.05
N ARG A 16 0.17 -1.74 -21.33
CA ARG A 16 1.17 -2.51 -20.59
C ARG A 16 2.23 -1.58 -20.01
N ARG A 17 2.75 -1.94 -18.84
CA ARG A 17 3.84 -1.25 -18.15
C ARG A 17 4.99 -2.22 -17.89
N ALA A 18 6.22 -1.78 -18.13
CA ALA A 18 7.41 -2.57 -17.81
C ALA A 18 7.55 -2.77 -16.29
N LEU A 19 7.98 -3.96 -15.87
CA LEU A 19 8.20 -4.28 -14.45
C LEU A 19 9.44 -3.57 -13.90
N GLU A 20 10.49 -3.49 -14.70
CA GLU A 20 11.74 -2.82 -14.36
C GLU A 20 11.75 -1.41 -14.94
N LEU A 21 11.37 -0.45 -14.10
CA LEU A 21 11.44 0.98 -14.42
C LEU A 21 12.25 1.67 -13.33
N GLN A 22 13.01 2.69 -13.71
CA GLN A 22 13.72 3.51 -12.73
C GLN A 22 12.73 4.24 -11.83
N ALA A 23 13.04 4.29 -10.53
CA ALA A 23 12.25 5.04 -9.58
C ALA A 23 12.31 6.55 -9.88
N PRO A 24 11.30 7.34 -9.45
CA PRO A 24 11.31 8.78 -9.61
C PRO A 24 12.57 9.42 -8.98
N GLY A 25 13.24 10.26 -9.76
CA GLY A 25 14.41 11.04 -9.32
C GLY A 25 14.06 12.07 -8.24
N VAL A 26 15.07 12.75 -7.69
CA VAL A 26 14.89 13.68 -6.56
C VAL A 26 13.97 14.85 -6.91
N MET A 27 14.17 15.47 -8.09
CA MET A 27 13.44 16.68 -8.51
C MET A 27 11.94 16.49 -8.73
N VAL A 28 11.50 15.25 -8.99
CA VAL A 28 10.08 14.93 -9.24
C VAL A 28 9.34 14.48 -7.99
N ARG A 29 10.02 14.40 -6.83
CA ARG A 29 9.42 14.02 -5.55
C ARG A 29 8.86 15.24 -4.84
N LYS A 30 7.73 15.04 -4.15
CA LYS A 30 7.15 16.01 -3.22
C LYS A 30 7.30 15.47 -1.80
N SER A 31 7.51 16.36 -0.83
CA SER A 31 7.50 15.99 0.59
C SER A 31 6.17 15.33 0.95
N VAL A 32 6.21 14.31 1.82
CA VAL A 32 5.01 13.67 2.36
C VAL A 32 4.30 14.66 3.29
N HIS A 33 3.04 14.97 2.99
CA HIS A 33 2.24 15.99 3.71
C HIS A 33 0.77 15.60 3.85
N GLU A 34 0.35 14.49 3.24
CA GLU A 34 -1.02 13.99 3.30
C GLU A 34 -1.06 12.71 4.16
N PRO A 35 -1.95 12.59 5.15
CA PRO A 35 -2.06 11.39 5.97
C PRO A 35 -2.73 10.23 5.22
N MET A 36 -2.35 9.00 5.57
CA MET A 36 -3.01 7.75 5.20
C MET A 36 -3.51 7.08 6.49
N GLN A 37 -4.80 7.20 6.76
CA GLN A 37 -5.40 6.73 8.01
C GLN A 37 -5.54 5.22 8.04
N THR A 38 -5.02 4.57 9.07
CA THR A 38 -5.12 3.11 9.24
C THR A 38 -6.43 2.69 9.91
N GLY A 39 -7.06 3.58 10.68
CA GLY A 39 -8.21 3.27 11.52
C GLY A 39 -7.81 2.71 12.89
N TYR A 40 -6.52 2.47 13.13
CA TYR A 40 -6.00 2.03 14.41
C TYR A 40 -5.50 3.24 15.21
N LYS A 41 -6.22 3.58 16.28
CA LYS A 41 -5.84 4.67 17.20
C LYS A 41 -4.37 4.62 17.63
N ALA A 42 -3.85 3.42 17.92
CA ALA A 42 -2.47 3.25 18.34
C ALA A 42 -1.46 3.64 17.25
N VAL A 43 -1.77 3.34 15.98
CA VAL A 43 -0.90 3.67 14.84
C VAL A 43 -1.09 5.14 14.47
N ASP A 44 -2.32 5.57 14.25
CA ASP A 44 -2.62 6.91 13.73
C ASP A 44 -2.20 8.03 14.72
N ALA A 45 -2.19 7.76 16.03
CA ALA A 45 -1.77 8.73 17.04
C ALA A 45 -0.27 8.70 17.33
N MET A 46 0.35 7.52 17.42
CA MET A 46 1.76 7.41 17.86
C MET A 46 2.75 7.31 16.71
N VAL A 47 2.36 6.67 15.61
CA VAL A 47 3.20 6.42 14.43
C VAL A 47 2.41 6.72 13.16
N PRO A 48 2.03 7.99 12.92
CA PRO A 48 1.22 8.35 11.78
C PRO A 48 1.93 8.01 10.46
N ILE A 49 1.16 7.54 9.48
CA ILE A 49 1.66 7.15 8.17
C ILE A 49 1.15 8.15 7.12
N GLY A 50 2.05 8.70 6.30
CA GLY A 50 1.67 9.60 5.20
C GLY A 50 1.65 8.94 3.82
N ARG A 51 0.92 9.53 2.86
CA ARG A 51 0.87 9.10 1.46
C ARG A 51 2.25 9.30 0.81
N GLY A 52 2.85 8.20 0.36
CA GLY A 52 4.22 8.17 -0.19
C GLY A 52 5.30 7.81 0.84
N GLN A 53 4.94 7.60 2.11
CA GLN A 53 5.82 7.03 3.13
C GLN A 53 5.93 5.51 2.98
N ARG A 54 7.03 4.94 3.46
CA ARG A 54 7.23 3.50 3.59
C ARG A 54 7.25 3.17 5.08
N GLN A 55 6.30 2.34 5.52
CA GLN A 55 6.18 1.92 6.92
C GLN A 55 6.40 0.41 7.03
N LEU A 56 7.36 -0.01 7.86
CA LEU A 56 7.62 -1.43 8.12
C LEU A 56 6.65 -1.94 9.19
N ILE A 57 6.04 -3.11 8.93
CA ILE A 57 5.27 -3.89 9.91
C ILE A 57 6.06 -5.16 10.20
N ILE A 58 6.64 -5.27 11.39
CA ILE A 58 7.51 -6.39 11.80
C ILE A 58 7.05 -6.99 13.13
N GLY A 59 7.24 -8.30 13.29
CA GLY A 59 6.91 -9.05 14.51
C GLY A 59 6.76 -10.55 14.24
N ASP A 60 6.58 -11.33 15.31
CA ASP A 60 6.53 -12.80 15.26
C ASP A 60 5.29 -13.37 14.55
N ARG A 61 5.23 -14.69 14.37
CA ARG A 61 4.05 -15.35 13.81
C ARG A 61 2.81 -15.06 14.67
N GLN A 62 1.65 -14.90 14.03
CA GLN A 62 0.36 -14.67 14.71
C GLN A 62 0.26 -13.37 15.54
N THR A 63 1.10 -12.36 15.29
CA THR A 63 1.01 -11.04 15.96
C THR A 63 0.11 -10.02 15.26
N GLY A 64 -0.73 -10.44 14.32
CA GLY A 64 -1.71 -9.54 13.67
C GLY A 64 -1.17 -8.67 12.52
N LYS A 65 0.05 -8.91 12.01
CA LYS A 65 0.62 -8.16 10.87
C LYS A 65 -0.31 -8.08 9.65
N THR A 66 -0.89 -9.23 9.26
CA THR A 66 -1.83 -9.30 8.13
C THR A 66 -3.16 -8.61 8.43
N ALA A 67 -3.67 -8.74 9.66
CA ALA A 67 -4.91 -8.10 10.07
C ALA A 67 -4.80 -6.57 9.98
N LEU A 68 -3.72 -6.00 10.54
CA LEU A 68 -3.44 -4.57 10.45
C LEU A 68 -3.42 -4.07 9.00
N ALA A 69 -2.77 -4.81 8.09
CA ALA A 69 -2.69 -4.43 6.68
C ALA A 69 -4.05 -4.51 5.97
N VAL A 70 -4.83 -5.56 6.22
CA VAL A 70 -6.17 -5.74 5.62
C VAL A 70 -7.13 -4.67 6.09
N ASP A 71 -7.18 -4.41 7.40
CA ASP A 71 -8.05 -3.39 7.96
C ASP A 71 -7.69 -1.99 7.48
N THR A 72 -6.38 -1.71 7.34
CA THR A 72 -5.90 -0.46 6.74
C THR A 72 -6.44 -0.28 5.32
N ILE A 73 -6.48 -1.35 4.50
CA ILE A 73 -7.06 -1.32 3.15
C ILE A 73 -8.58 -1.07 3.21
N ILE A 74 -9.28 -1.75 4.12
CA ILE A 74 -10.74 -1.59 4.29
C ILE A 74 -11.09 -0.14 4.67
N ASN A 75 -10.27 0.50 5.50
CA ASN A 75 -10.46 1.90 5.92
C ASN A 75 -10.21 2.93 4.79
N GLN A 76 -9.74 2.52 3.61
CA GLN A 76 -9.60 3.41 2.44
C GLN A 76 -10.83 3.43 1.52
N ARG A 77 -11.93 2.79 1.92
CA ARG A 77 -13.20 2.87 1.20
C ARG A 77 -13.80 4.27 1.21
#